data_AF-A0A1Y1JRR0-F1
#
_entry.id   AF-A0A1Y1JRR0-F1
#
_cell.length_a   1.000
_cell.length_b   1.000
_cell.length_c   1.000
_cell.angle_alpha   90.00
_cell.angle_beta   90.00
_cell.angle_gamma   90.00
#
_symmetry.space_group_name_H-M   'P 1'
#
loop_
_entity.id
_entity.type
_entity.pdbx_description
1 polymer ?
#
loop_
_entity_poly.entity_id
_entity_poly.type
_entity_poly.pdbx_seq_one_letter_code
_entity_poly.pdbx_strand_id
1 'polypeptide(L)'
;MKKYDYCLLKLIYFDIKGIFPTCSKDFTWDKEATRRESDAHNFTILCSDFYNQVSHGRDTTQFSKLCRVLGLYLNHLERRSNDIDVKSCCELFYYKLEKELIPNFELKCNEPNECYKKMIEQKRSTFETKISNICMEYSGNIEQDTSELLNYLFKIYYYIDLFKNPQVSDTGKMRLFKGEIEHLENYDCKSKRRLKAELEKIIEICQGYINSWTLSPRIHAAKLLTDSWMKTRRMKIQNLNDQTFMKNGSDKVINNVIAQTEALEFQPLMDTMTGGDTHTGISVGIIFITFSILIIIFILYKYTSYFSFIKPSVWKLTRKLNKNKNNNLDFMYSFHDKYKIAYS
;
A
#
# COMPACT_ATOMS: atom_id res chain seq x y z
N MET A 1 -10.72 10.16 -28.67
CA MET A 1 -9.77 9.96 -27.55
C MET A 1 -10.23 8.73 -26.76
N LYS A 2 -9.43 7.67 -26.71
CA LYS A 2 -9.85 6.35 -26.19
C LYS A 2 -9.74 6.32 -24.65
N LYS A 3 -10.71 5.67 -23.98
CA LYS A 3 -10.84 5.47 -22.52
C LYS A 3 -9.59 4.86 -21.82
N TYR A 4 -8.57 4.47 -22.59
CA TYR A 4 -7.38 3.76 -22.11
C TYR A 4 -6.22 4.65 -21.65
N ASP A 5 -6.18 5.94 -22.00
CA ASP A 5 -5.02 6.81 -21.66
C ASP A 5 -5.09 7.43 -20.26
N TYR A 6 -6.27 7.63 -19.67
CA TYR A 6 -6.41 8.27 -18.36
C TYR A 6 -5.92 7.42 -17.17
N CYS A 7 -5.79 6.10 -17.33
CA CYS A 7 -5.29 5.20 -16.28
C CYS A 7 -3.75 5.33 -16.05
N LEU A 8 -3.02 6.09 -16.90
CA LEU A 8 -1.55 6.04 -16.94
C LEU A 8 -0.83 6.93 -15.92
N LEU A 9 -1.46 8.00 -15.40
CA LEU A 9 -0.71 9.08 -14.75
C LEU A 9 -0.73 9.09 -13.21
N LYS A 10 -1.69 8.45 -12.53
CA LYS A 10 -1.84 8.64 -11.07
C LYS A 10 -1.92 7.35 -10.22
N LEU A 11 -1.96 6.18 -10.86
CA LEU A 11 -1.55 4.89 -10.28
C LEU A 11 -0.04 4.80 -9.94
N ILE A 12 0.77 5.78 -10.35
CA ILE A 12 2.22 5.77 -10.07
C ILE A 12 2.51 5.95 -8.57
N TYR A 13 1.55 6.35 -7.74
CA TYR A 13 1.83 6.70 -6.35
C TYR A 13 1.31 5.74 -5.27
N PHE A 14 0.31 4.91 -5.58
CA PHE A 14 -0.30 4.03 -4.57
C PHE A 14 0.50 2.72 -4.36
N ASP A 15 1.18 2.56 -3.22
CA ASP A 15 1.98 1.35 -2.92
C ASP A 15 1.17 0.27 -2.21
N ILE A 16 0.58 -0.64 -2.99
CA ILE A 16 -0.21 -1.79 -2.50
C ILE A 16 0.63 -2.73 -1.60
N LYS A 17 1.96 -2.69 -1.70
CA LYS A 17 2.82 -3.72 -1.13
C LYS A 17 2.72 -3.74 0.39
N GLY A 18 2.03 -4.75 0.92
CA GLY A 18 1.95 -4.98 2.35
C GLY A 18 1.04 -4.01 3.11
N ILE A 19 0.21 -3.22 2.44
CA ILE A 19 -0.78 -2.35 3.11
C ILE A 19 -1.63 -3.18 4.07
N PHE A 20 -2.31 -4.20 3.57
CA PHE A 20 -3.22 -5.02 4.37
C PHE A 20 -2.55 -5.71 5.56
N PRO A 21 -1.47 -6.51 5.36
CA PRO A 21 -0.85 -7.21 6.48
C PRO A 21 -0.12 -6.27 7.46
N THR A 22 0.23 -5.04 7.07
CA THR A 22 0.91 -4.09 7.98
C THR A 22 -0.11 -3.23 8.72
N CYS A 23 -1.03 -2.61 7.98
CA CYS A 23 -2.01 -1.66 8.48
C CYS A 23 -3.14 -2.32 9.28
N SER A 24 -3.52 -3.55 8.93
CA SER A 24 -4.55 -4.31 9.66
C SER A 24 -3.97 -5.32 10.65
N LYS A 25 -2.64 -5.33 10.85
CA LYS A 25 -2.03 -6.22 11.84
C LYS A 25 -2.56 -5.88 13.23
N ASP A 26 -3.08 -6.88 13.92
CA ASP A 26 -3.67 -6.77 15.26
C ASP A 26 -4.90 -5.81 15.31
N PHE A 27 -5.51 -5.53 14.16
CA PHE A 27 -6.75 -4.77 14.04
C PHE A 27 -7.82 -5.60 13.33
N THR A 28 -9.06 -5.54 13.80
CA THR A 28 -10.20 -6.22 13.17
C THR A 28 -11.18 -5.22 12.58
N TRP A 29 -11.52 -5.44 11.31
CA TRP A 29 -12.53 -4.66 10.60
C TRP A 29 -13.97 -5.12 10.92
N ASP A 30 -14.13 -6.18 11.72
CA ASP A 30 -15.45 -6.63 12.14
C ASP A 30 -16.10 -5.64 13.12
N LYS A 31 -17.19 -5.01 12.67
CA LYS A 31 -17.94 -4.04 13.44
C LYS A 31 -18.54 -4.59 14.73
N GLU A 32 -18.79 -5.90 14.83
CA GLU A 32 -19.31 -6.52 16.04
C GLU A 32 -18.17 -6.89 17.01
N ALA A 33 -17.01 -7.28 16.51
CA ALA A 33 -15.83 -7.61 17.33
C ALA A 33 -15.28 -6.38 18.08
N THR A 34 -15.29 -5.21 17.43
CA THR A 34 -14.79 -3.93 17.99
C THR A 34 -15.62 -3.39 19.16
N ARG A 35 -16.79 -3.96 19.47
CA ARG A 35 -17.65 -3.50 20.57
C ARG A 35 -16.98 -3.62 21.96
N ARG A 36 -15.99 -4.49 22.11
CA ARG A 36 -15.32 -4.78 23.39
C ARG A 36 -14.13 -3.87 23.69
N GLU A 37 -13.72 -3.03 22.74
CA GLU A 37 -12.61 -2.09 22.98
C GLU A 37 -13.03 -1.01 23.98
N SER A 38 -12.09 -0.56 24.83
CA SER A 38 -12.36 0.40 25.90
C SER A 38 -13.02 1.68 25.38
N ASP A 39 -12.59 2.14 24.21
CA ASP A 39 -13.01 3.40 23.62
C ASP A 39 -14.23 3.25 22.69
N ALA A 40 -14.70 2.01 22.47
CA ALA A 40 -15.76 1.69 21.51
C ALA A 40 -17.07 2.45 21.79
N HIS A 41 -17.41 2.61 23.06
CA HIS A 41 -18.58 3.37 23.49
C HIS A 41 -18.43 4.86 23.17
N ASN A 42 -17.27 5.44 23.50
CA ASN A 42 -16.99 6.85 23.26
C ASN A 42 -17.00 7.17 21.75
N PHE A 43 -16.38 6.31 20.92
CA PHE A 43 -16.45 6.45 19.47
C PHE A 43 -17.88 6.32 18.92
N THR A 44 -18.71 5.45 19.50
CA THR A 44 -20.12 5.34 19.11
C THR A 44 -20.86 6.66 19.36
N ILE A 45 -20.62 7.31 20.50
CA ILE A 45 -21.21 8.62 20.84
C ILE A 45 -20.72 9.70 19.86
N LEU A 46 -19.41 9.82 19.65
CA LEU A 46 -18.84 10.79 18.70
C LEU A 46 -19.38 10.60 17.28
N CYS A 47 -19.50 9.35 16.83
CA CYS A 47 -20.05 9.03 15.51
C CYS A 47 -21.53 9.36 15.41
N SER A 48 -22.32 9.13 16.46
CA SER A 48 -23.73 9.53 16.48
C SER A 48 -23.87 11.06 16.41
N ASP A 49 -23.03 11.80 17.13
CA ASP A 49 -23.03 13.27 17.11
C ASP A 49 -22.65 13.82 15.73
N PHE A 50 -21.59 13.26 15.13
CA PHE A 50 -21.21 13.57 13.76
C PHE A 50 -22.38 13.34 12.81
N TYR A 51 -22.99 12.16 12.84
CA TYR A 51 -24.10 11.81 11.95
C TYR A 51 -25.29 12.78 12.07
N ASN A 52 -25.67 13.13 13.30
CA ASN A 52 -26.78 14.06 13.54
C ASN A 52 -26.50 15.48 13.00
N GLN A 53 -25.23 15.88 12.89
CA GLN A 53 -24.85 17.16 12.30
C GLN A 53 -24.86 17.12 10.77
N VAL A 54 -24.43 15.99 10.18
CA VAL A 54 -24.22 15.89 8.72
C VAL A 54 -25.29 15.11 7.98
N SER A 55 -26.29 14.54 8.65
CA SER A 55 -27.36 13.78 8.00
C SER A 55 -28.73 14.10 8.61
N HIS A 56 -29.78 13.78 7.85
CA HIS A 56 -31.18 13.80 8.30
C HIS A 56 -31.79 12.40 8.39
N GLY A 57 -30.98 11.36 8.15
CA GLY A 57 -31.44 9.98 8.08
C GLY A 57 -31.77 9.36 9.43
N ARG A 58 -32.45 8.20 9.39
CA ARG A 58 -32.85 7.43 10.58
C ARG A 58 -31.87 6.30 10.93
N ASP A 59 -30.90 5.98 10.06
CA ASP A 59 -29.99 4.84 10.26
C ASP A 59 -28.72 5.19 11.06
N THR A 60 -28.93 5.85 12.19
CA THR A 60 -27.86 6.28 13.11
C THR A 60 -27.06 5.09 13.64
N THR A 61 -27.69 3.93 13.76
CA THR A 61 -27.09 2.74 14.39
C THR A 61 -26.10 2.05 13.46
N GLN A 62 -26.45 1.78 12.20
CA GLN A 62 -25.49 1.18 11.27
C GLN A 62 -24.36 2.13 10.95
N PHE A 63 -24.68 3.42 10.78
CA PHE A 63 -23.67 4.47 10.62
C PHE A 63 -22.66 4.44 11.76
N SER A 64 -23.14 4.51 13.01
CA SER A 64 -22.28 4.59 14.18
C SER A 64 -21.41 3.36 14.34
N LYS A 65 -21.88 2.17 13.95
CA LYS A 65 -21.06 0.95 13.95
C LYS A 65 -19.89 1.05 12.97
N LEU A 66 -20.13 1.50 11.74
CA LEU A 66 -19.08 1.63 10.72
C LEU A 66 -18.11 2.78 11.05
N CYS A 67 -18.65 3.94 11.41
CA CYS A 67 -17.85 5.08 11.85
C CYS A 67 -17.00 4.74 13.08
N ARG A 68 -17.53 3.97 14.04
CA ARG A 68 -16.74 3.49 15.20
C ARG A 68 -15.53 2.68 14.76
N VAL A 69 -15.70 1.71 13.85
CA VAL A 69 -14.58 0.90 13.34
C VAL A 69 -13.51 1.79 12.72
N LEU A 70 -13.91 2.80 11.96
CA LEU A 70 -12.98 3.78 11.38
C LEU A 70 -12.26 4.62 12.45
N GLY A 71 -12.97 5.09 13.48
CA GLY A 71 -12.37 5.82 14.60
C GLY A 71 -11.34 4.98 15.38
N LEU A 72 -11.69 3.72 15.67
CA LEU A 72 -10.78 2.77 16.32
C LEU A 72 -9.57 2.44 15.43
N TYR A 73 -9.77 2.31 14.11
CA TYR A 73 -8.68 2.11 13.16
C TYR A 73 -7.69 3.29 13.18
N LEU A 74 -8.19 4.53 13.17
CA LEU A 74 -7.33 5.72 13.25
C LEU A 74 -6.52 5.75 14.57
N ASN A 75 -7.15 5.40 15.69
CA ASN A 75 -6.46 5.28 16.99
C ASN A 75 -5.39 4.15 16.97
N HIS A 76 -5.68 3.04 16.28
CA HIS A 76 -4.71 1.96 16.05
C HIS A 76 -3.50 2.46 15.24
N LEU A 77 -3.72 3.23 14.17
CA LEU A 77 -2.65 3.83 13.38
C LEU A 77 -1.80 4.80 14.21
N GLU A 78 -2.42 5.63 15.05
CA GLU A 78 -1.72 6.59 15.91
C GLU A 78 -0.73 5.90 16.85
N ARG A 79 -1.18 4.81 17.51
CA ARG A 79 -0.35 4.01 18.41
C ARG A 79 0.81 3.29 17.70
N ARG A 80 0.67 3.01 16.40
CA ARG A 80 1.65 2.23 15.61
C ARG A 80 2.39 3.06 14.57
N SER A 81 2.27 4.38 14.62
CA SER A 81 2.80 5.32 13.62
C SER A 81 4.31 5.17 13.36
N ASN A 82 5.08 4.71 14.35
CA ASN A 82 6.51 4.45 14.22
C ASN A 82 6.86 3.14 13.49
N ASP A 83 5.93 2.19 13.39
CA ASP A 83 6.17 0.83 12.88
C ASP A 83 5.56 0.58 11.50
N ILE A 84 4.84 1.57 10.95
CA ILE A 84 4.02 1.41 9.75
C ILE A 84 4.26 2.57 8.79
N ASP A 85 3.98 2.32 7.51
CA ASP A 85 3.82 3.40 6.55
C ASP A 85 2.43 4.04 6.75
N VAL A 86 2.40 5.08 7.61
CA VAL A 86 1.17 5.79 7.99
C VAL A 86 0.39 6.23 6.77
N LYS A 87 1.08 6.71 5.73
CA LYS A 87 0.45 7.21 4.51
C LYS A 87 -0.35 6.12 3.80
N SER A 88 0.25 4.97 3.53
CA SER A 88 -0.45 3.88 2.87
C SER A 88 -1.62 3.34 3.71
N CYS A 89 -1.48 3.34 5.04
CA CYS A 89 -2.58 2.99 5.93
C CYS A 89 -3.71 4.02 5.97
N CYS A 90 -3.38 5.30 5.78
CA CYS A 90 -4.35 6.38 5.68
C CYS A 90 -5.10 6.38 4.35
N GLU A 91 -4.44 6.04 3.24
CA GLU A 91 -5.13 5.81 1.97
C GLU A 91 -6.15 4.65 2.11
N LEU A 92 -5.82 3.61 2.89
CA LEU A 92 -6.78 2.54 3.22
C LEU A 92 -7.98 3.04 4.03
N PHE A 93 -7.75 3.93 5.00
CA PHE A 93 -8.82 4.60 5.75
C PHE A 93 -9.73 5.40 4.82
N TYR A 94 -9.17 6.23 3.94
CA TYR A 94 -9.94 7.04 3.00
C TYR A 94 -10.74 6.19 2.03
N TYR A 95 -10.19 5.06 1.56
CA TYR A 95 -10.93 4.10 0.75
C TYR A 95 -12.19 3.61 1.48
N LYS A 96 -12.06 3.21 2.74
CA LYS A 96 -13.20 2.74 3.54
C LYS A 96 -14.22 3.84 3.79
N LEU A 97 -13.76 5.05 4.10
CA LEU A 97 -14.62 6.21 4.27
C LEU A 97 -15.43 6.51 3.00
N GLU A 98 -14.76 6.52 1.85
CA GLU A 98 -15.34 6.84 0.54
C GLU A 98 -16.29 5.74 0.03
N LYS A 99 -16.00 4.45 0.26
CA LYS A 99 -16.81 3.35 -0.29
C LYS A 99 -17.85 2.79 0.66
N GLU A 100 -17.61 2.81 1.96
CA GLU A 100 -18.48 2.14 2.93
C GLU A 100 -19.29 3.10 3.79
N LEU A 101 -18.83 4.34 3.98
CA LEU A 101 -19.52 5.32 4.81
C LEU A 101 -20.31 6.32 3.97
N ILE A 102 -19.65 7.12 3.14
CA ILE A 102 -20.30 8.25 2.45
C ILE A 102 -21.49 7.83 1.57
N PRO A 103 -21.38 6.81 0.69
CA PRO A 103 -22.45 6.45 -0.24
C PRO A 103 -23.65 5.79 0.46
N ASN A 104 -23.45 5.22 1.66
CA ASN A 104 -24.46 4.41 2.33
C ASN A 104 -25.38 5.23 3.26
N PHE A 105 -25.10 6.51 3.50
CA PHE A 105 -25.72 7.25 4.61
C PHE A 105 -26.22 8.68 4.31
N GLU A 106 -26.33 9.09 3.05
CA GLU A 106 -26.84 10.41 2.63
C GLU A 106 -26.23 11.56 3.47
N LEU A 107 -24.91 11.61 3.55
CA LEU A 107 -24.20 12.63 4.31
C LEU A 107 -24.16 13.95 3.51
N LYS A 108 -24.24 15.08 4.19
CA LYS A 108 -24.12 16.43 3.61
C LYS A 108 -22.69 16.80 3.19
N CYS A 109 -21.69 16.01 3.61
CA CYS A 109 -20.33 16.16 3.16
C CYS A 109 -20.13 15.19 1.97
N ASN A 110 -19.73 15.73 0.82
CA ASN A 110 -19.63 14.95 -0.42
C ASN A 110 -18.20 14.43 -0.64
N GLU A 111 -17.21 15.08 -0.05
CA GLU A 111 -15.81 14.72 -0.20
C GLU A 111 -15.28 13.99 1.06
N PRO A 112 -14.51 12.90 0.91
CA PRO A 112 -13.93 12.18 2.04
C PRO A 112 -13.15 13.06 3.03
N ASN A 113 -12.38 14.02 2.52
CA ASN A 113 -11.59 14.94 3.34
C ASN A 113 -12.47 15.87 4.18
N GLU A 114 -13.54 16.38 3.58
CA GLU A 114 -14.49 17.25 4.26
C GLU A 114 -15.24 16.47 5.35
N CYS A 115 -15.70 15.25 5.04
CA CYS A 115 -16.34 14.38 6.02
C CYS A 115 -15.41 14.07 7.19
N TYR A 116 -14.17 13.68 6.90
CA TYR A 116 -13.20 13.35 7.94
C TYR A 116 -12.85 14.57 8.80
N LYS A 117 -12.70 15.77 8.20
CA LYS A 117 -12.50 17.02 8.95
C LYS A 117 -13.65 17.26 9.95
N LYS A 118 -14.90 17.07 9.53
CA LYS A 118 -16.07 17.20 10.42
C LYS A 118 -16.12 16.09 11.49
N MET A 119 -15.59 14.90 11.20
CA MET A 119 -15.46 13.82 12.19
C MET A 119 -14.46 14.20 13.30
N ILE A 120 -13.28 14.72 12.96
CA ILE A 120 -12.26 15.11 13.97
C ILE A 120 -12.67 16.31 14.82
N GLU A 121 -13.60 17.13 14.35
CA GLU A 121 -14.16 18.27 15.08
C GLU A 121 -15.10 17.83 16.22
N GLN A 122 -15.57 16.57 16.22
CA GLN A 122 -16.45 16.06 17.26
C GLN A 122 -15.70 15.93 18.59
N LYS A 123 -16.27 16.56 19.63
CA LYS A 123 -15.75 16.55 20.99
C LYS A 123 -16.90 16.50 21.99
N ARG A 124 -16.69 15.82 23.11
CA ARG A 124 -17.60 15.78 24.25
C ARG A 124 -16.80 16.10 25.50
N SER A 125 -17.34 16.91 26.41
CA SER A 125 -16.69 17.21 27.69
C SER A 125 -16.70 16.03 28.67
N THR A 126 -17.54 15.02 28.42
CA THR A 126 -17.74 13.87 29.30
C THR A 126 -16.64 12.81 29.20
N PHE A 127 -15.83 12.82 28.13
CA PHE A 127 -14.72 11.88 27.94
C PHE A 127 -13.62 12.49 27.07
N GLU A 128 -12.38 12.07 27.26
CA GLU A 128 -11.21 12.62 26.56
C GLU A 128 -11.01 12.02 25.15
N THR A 129 -11.68 10.91 24.84
CA THR A 129 -11.56 10.25 23.53
C THR A 129 -11.90 11.23 22.40
N LYS A 130 -11.02 11.29 21.41
CA LYS A 130 -11.17 12.08 20.18
C LYS A 130 -10.94 11.18 18.96
N ILE A 131 -11.53 11.54 17.83
CA ILE A 131 -11.15 10.93 16.55
C ILE A 131 -9.77 11.47 16.18
N SER A 132 -8.80 10.56 16.03
CA SER A 132 -7.42 10.92 15.68
C SER A 132 -7.38 11.66 14.36
N ASN A 133 -6.48 12.63 14.23
CA ASN A 133 -6.25 13.39 12.99
C ASN A 133 -5.05 12.85 12.19
N ILE A 134 -4.50 11.69 12.54
CA ILE A 134 -3.27 11.13 11.94
C ILE A 134 -3.31 11.07 10.40
N CYS A 135 -4.49 10.87 9.81
CA CYS A 135 -4.65 10.78 8.37
C CYS A 135 -4.91 12.11 7.63
N MET A 136 -5.02 13.25 8.33
CA MET A 136 -5.44 14.52 7.71
C MET A 136 -4.50 15.01 6.62
N GLU A 137 -3.19 14.74 6.75
CA GLU A 137 -2.17 15.17 5.78
C GLU A 137 -2.05 14.23 4.57
N TYR A 138 -2.68 13.06 4.62
CA TYR A 138 -2.58 12.01 3.61
C TYR A 138 -3.85 11.89 2.77
N SER A 139 -4.66 12.95 2.75
CA SER A 139 -5.85 13.04 1.90
C SER A 139 -5.46 12.93 0.42
N GLY A 140 -5.84 11.82 -0.21
CA GLY A 140 -5.63 11.60 -1.64
C GLY A 140 -6.90 11.09 -2.30
N ASN A 141 -7.24 11.65 -3.48
CA ASN A 141 -8.31 11.10 -4.30
C ASN A 141 -7.88 9.71 -4.81
N ILE A 142 -8.57 8.68 -4.34
CA ILE A 142 -8.34 7.30 -4.76
C ILE A 142 -8.99 7.12 -6.11
N GLU A 143 -8.17 6.77 -7.11
CA GLU A 143 -8.69 6.53 -8.46
C GLU A 143 -9.67 5.35 -8.47
N GLN A 144 -10.64 5.38 -9.37
CA GLN A 144 -11.64 4.33 -9.48
C GLN A 144 -11.02 2.93 -9.64
N ASP A 145 -9.99 2.78 -10.48
CA ASP A 145 -9.30 1.51 -10.68
C ASP A 145 -8.56 1.05 -9.41
N THR A 146 -7.93 1.97 -8.69
CA THR A 146 -7.28 1.69 -7.39
C THR A 146 -8.30 1.27 -6.36
N SER A 147 -9.46 1.94 -6.33
CA SER A 147 -10.57 1.61 -5.45
C SER A 147 -11.09 0.20 -5.73
N GLU A 148 -11.34 -0.16 -6.98
CA GLU A 148 -11.83 -1.50 -7.31
C GLU A 148 -10.81 -2.59 -6.96
N LEU A 149 -9.53 -2.32 -7.21
CA LEU A 149 -8.43 -3.20 -6.81
C LEU A 149 -8.35 -3.38 -5.29
N LEU A 150 -8.51 -2.30 -4.52
CA LEU A 150 -8.57 -2.35 -3.07
C LEU A 150 -9.78 -3.16 -2.58
N ASN A 151 -10.92 -3.08 -3.27
CA ASN A 151 -12.10 -3.87 -2.95
C ASN A 151 -11.82 -5.39 -3.02
N TYR A 152 -11.20 -5.85 -4.10
CA TYR A 152 -10.80 -7.26 -4.23
C TYR A 152 -9.83 -7.67 -3.12
N LEU A 153 -8.80 -6.86 -2.86
CA LEU A 153 -7.84 -7.14 -1.80
C LEU A 153 -8.49 -7.19 -0.42
N PHE A 154 -9.42 -6.28 -0.12
CA PHE A 154 -10.17 -6.28 1.14
C PHE A 154 -10.94 -7.57 1.33
N LYS A 155 -11.66 -8.03 0.30
CA LYS A 155 -12.42 -9.28 0.36
C LYS A 155 -11.50 -10.48 0.56
N ILE A 156 -10.38 -10.55 -0.16
CA ILE A 156 -9.37 -11.60 -0.01
C ILE A 156 -8.84 -11.61 1.43
N TYR A 157 -8.44 -10.45 1.96
CA TYR A 157 -7.91 -10.35 3.32
C TYR A 157 -8.95 -10.58 4.42
N TYR A 158 -10.21 -10.23 4.16
CA TYR A 158 -11.33 -10.61 5.01
C TYR A 158 -11.45 -12.13 5.12
N TYR A 159 -11.38 -12.87 4.01
CA TYR A 159 -11.39 -14.33 4.06
C TYR A 159 -10.13 -14.89 4.73
N ILE A 160 -8.96 -14.29 4.52
CA ILE A 160 -7.73 -14.69 5.22
C ILE A 160 -7.91 -14.57 6.73
N ASP A 161 -8.47 -13.46 7.22
CA ASP A 161 -8.74 -13.27 8.64
C ASP A 161 -9.80 -14.25 9.16
N LEU A 162 -10.90 -14.43 8.41
CA LEU A 162 -11.96 -15.37 8.71
C LEU A 162 -11.42 -16.80 8.87
N PHE A 163 -10.48 -17.20 8.01
CA PHE A 163 -9.85 -18.52 8.00
C PHE A 163 -8.82 -18.72 9.10
N LYS A 164 -8.43 -17.67 9.85
CA LYS A 164 -7.68 -17.85 11.12
C LYS A 164 -8.50 -18.61 12.14
N ASN A 165 -9.84 -18.49 12.12
CA ASN A 165 -10.72 -19.33 12.91
C ASN A 165 -11.11 -20.58 12.08
N PRO A 166 -10.58 -21.75 12.41
CA PRO A 166 -10.78 -22.92 11.57
C PRO A 166 -12.22 -23.46 11.60
N GLN A 167 -13.03 -23.08 12.60
CA GLN A 167 -14.42 -23.53 12.75
C GLN A 167 -15.39 -22.85 11.78
N VAL A 168 -15.04 -21.65 11.29
CA VAL A 168 -15.88 -20.90 10.33
C VAL A 168 -15.51 -21.17 8.88
N SER A 169 -14.49 -22.01 8.64
CA SER A 169 -13.94 -22.30 7.32
C SER A 169 -14.70 -23.45 6.65
N ASP A 170 -15.61 -23.11 5.75
CA ASP A 170 -16.37 -24.08 4.95
C ASP A 170 -16.01 -24.01 3.45
N THR A 171 -16.47 -25.02 2.69
CA THR A 171 -16.19 -25.12 1.25
C THR A 171 -16.84 -23.99 0.44
N GLY A 172 -17.96 -23.43 0.91
CA GLY A 172 -18.63 -22.31 0.25
C GLY A 172 -17.78 -21.04 0.31
N LYS A 173 -17.35 -20.65 1.52
CA LYS A 173 -16.46 -19.49 1.73
C LYS A 173 -15.13 -19.65 1.01
N MET A 174 -14.56 -20.86 0.99
CA MET A 174 -13.33 -21.13 0.26
C MET A 174 -13.49 -20.94 -1.25
N ARG A 175 -14.65 -21.31 -1.83
CA ARG A 175 -14.93 -21.02 -3.26
C ARG A 175 -15.01 -19.52 -3.52
N LEU A 176 -15.65 -18.76 -2.64
CA LEU A 176 -15.72 -17.30 -2.75
C LEU A 176 -14.32 -16.68 -2.65
N PHE A 177 -13.52 -17.07 -1.66
CA PHE A 177 -12.14 -16.64 -1.52
C PHE A 177 -11.30 -16.90 -2.77
N LYS A 178 -11.37 -18.13 -3.31
CA LYS A 178 -10.72 -18.49 -4.57
C LYS A 178 -11.19 -17.63 -5.74
N GLY A 179 -12.50 -17.40 -5.86
CA GLY A 179 -13.06 -16.54 -6.90
C GLY A 179 -12.52 -15.12 -6.86
N GLU A 180 -12.43 -14.50 -5.69
CA GLU A 180 -11.89 -13.14 -5.53
C GLU A 180 -10.40 -13.06 -5.95
N ILE A 181 -9.59 -14.09 -5.64
CA ILE A 181 -8.19 -14.17 -6.12
C ILE A 181 -8.15 -14.26 -7.65
N GLU A 182 -8.97 -15.12 -8.25
CA GLU A 182 -9.02 -15.28 -9.70
C GLU A 182 -9.51 -14.01 -10.41
N HIS A 183 -10.46 -13.28 -9.84
CA HIS A 183 -10.88 -11.98 -10.34
C HIS A 183 -9.74 -10.96 -10.27
N LEU A 184 -9.03 -10.89 -9.14
CA LEU A 184 -7.90 -9.98 -8.97
C LEU A 184 -6.77 -10.25 -9.98
N GLU A 185 -6.47 -11.52 -10.27
CA GLU A 185 -5.46 -11.90 -11.27
C GLU A 185 -5.82 -11.49 -12.69
N ASN A 186 -7.11 -11.57 -13.03
CA ASN A 186 -7.61 -11.22 -14.36
C ASN A 186 -7.94 -9.72 -14.45
N TYR A 187 -7.81 -8.96 -13.36
CA TYR A 187 -8.09 -7.53 -13.33
C TYR A 187 -7.13 -6.78 -14.25
N ASP A 188 -7.68 -6.06 -15.25
CA ASP A 188 -6.87 -5.35 -16.23
C ASP A 188 -6.41 -3.99 -15.69
N CYS A 189 -5.45 -4.02 -14.78
CA CYS A 189 -4.85 -2.80 -14.25
C CYS A 189 -3.42 -2.61 -14.76
N LYS A 190 -3.04 -1.35 -15.02
CA LYS A 190 -1.65 -0.99 -15.35
C LYS A 190 -0.69 -1.28 -14.18
N SER A 191 -1.19 -1.40 -12.95
CA SER A 191 -0.39 -1.66 -11.73
C SER A 191 -0.16 -3.17 -11.45
N LYS A 192 -0.34 -4.05 -12.43
CA LYS A 192 -0.08 -5.51 -12.33
C LYS A 192 1.25 -5.87 -11.64
N ARG A 193 2.31 -5.08 -11.87
CA ARG A 193 3.62 -5.28 -11.21
C ARG A 193 3.56 -5.12 -9.68
N ARG A 194 2.72 -4.22 -9.16
CA ARG A 194 2.56 -3.98 -7.71
C ARG A 194 1.73 -5.08 -7.06
N LEU A 195 0.70 -5.55 -7.77
CA LEU A 195 -0.09 -6.69 -7.34
C LEU A 195 0.72 -7.98 -7.22
N LYS A 196 1.73 -8.16 -8.07
CA LYS A 196 2.54 -9.38 -8.09
C LYS A 196 3.01 -9.79 -6.69
N ALA A 197 3.70 -8.90 -5.98
CA ALA A 197 4.26 -9.21 -4.67
C ALA A 197 3.17 -9.52 -3.63
N GLU A 198 2.00 -8.90 -3.77
CA GLU A 198 0.87 -9.13 -2.87
C GLU A 198 0.15 -10.45 -3.18
N LEU A 199 -0.06 -10.76 -4.45
CA LEU A 199 -0.58 -12.04 -4.92
C LEU A 199 0.35 -13.19 -4.52
N GLU A 200 1.66 -13.04 -4.64
CA GLU A 200 2.63 -14.04 -4.18
C GLU A 200 2.45 -14.34 -2.68
N LYS A 201 2.28 -13.31 -1.83
CA LYS A 201 1.99 -13.51 -0.40
C LYS A 201 0.67 -14.24 -0.18
N ILE A 202 -0.39 -13.87 -0.90
CA ILE A 202 -1.70 -14.53 -0.80
C ILE A 202 -1.58 -16.01 -1.17
N ILE A 203 -0.83 -16.34 -2.22
CA ILE A 203 -0.53 -17.73 -2.62
C ILE A 203 0.24 -18.46 -1.52
N GLU A 204 1.24 -17.84 -0.90
CA GLU A 204 1.95 -18.48 0.22
C GLU A 204 1.05 -18.73 1.45
N ILE A 205 0.10 -17.83 1.72
CA ILE A 205 -0.94 -18.04 2.75
C ILE A 205 -1.82 -19.25 2.38
N CYS A 206 -2.27 -19.35 1.13
CA CYS A 206 -3.03 -20.50 0.64
C CYS A 206 -2.26 -21.82 0.81
N GLN A 207 -0.95 -21.82 0.54
CA GLN A 207 -0.09 -22.99 0.77
C GLN A 207 -0.04 -23.36 2.26
N GLY A 208 0.03 -22.35 3.14
CA GLY A 208 -0.06 -22.54 4.58
C GLY A 208 -1.35 -23.24 5.01
N TYR A 209 -2.49 -22.91 4.39
CA TYR A 209 -3.75 -23.61 4.66
C TYR A 209 -3.72 -25.07 4.24
N ILE A 210 -3.20 -25.38 3.04
CA ILE A 210 -3.05 -26.77 2.56
C ILE A 210 -2.24 -27.60 3.57
N ASN A 211 -1.13 -27.04 4.05
CA ASN A 211 -0.20 -27.75 4.93
C ASN A 211 -0.74 -27.90 6.37
N SER A 212 -1.52 -26.93 6.86
CA SER A 212 -1.97 -26.89 8.26
C SER A 212 -3.36 -27.48 8.50
N TRP A 213 -4.22 -27.54 7.48
CA TRP A 213 -5.62 -27.98 7.64
C TRP A 213 -5.78 -29.50 7.45
N THR A 214 -5.20 -30.25 8.38
CA THR A 214 -5.16 -31.73 8.34
C THR A 214 -6.42 -32.41 8.86
N LEU A 215 -7.34 -31.68 9.52
CA LEU A 215 -8.52 -32.24 10.20
C LEU A 215 -9.85 -31.81 9.55
N SER A 216 -10.85 -32.68 9.59
CA SER A 216 -12.23 -32.38 9.16
C SER A 216 -12.87 -31.27 10.02
N PRO A 217 -13.74 -30.40 9.47
CA PRO A 217 -14.18 -30.30 8.06
C PRO A 217 -13.19 -29.59 7.14
N ARG A 218 -12.09 -29.07 7.69
CA ARG A 218 -11.15 -28.14 7.05
C ARG A 218 -10.41 -28.76 5.88
N ILE A 219 -10.13 -30.06 5.97
CA ILE A 219 -9.53 -30.82 4.88
C ILE A 219 -10.35 -30.71 3.59
N HIS A 220 -11.68 -30.61 3.66
CA HIS A 220 -12.53 -30.45 2.47
C HIS A 220 -12.42 -29.06 1.86
N ALA A 221 -12.32 -28.02 2.68
CA ALA A 221 -12.08 -26.66 2.20
C ALA A 221 -10.67 -26.53 1.57
N ALA A 222 -9.63 -26.99 2.28
CA ALA A 222 -8.26 -26.95 1.78
C ALA A 222 -8.08 -27.74 0.46
N LYS A 223 -8.80 -28.86 0.27
CA LYS A 223 -8.81 -29.62 -0.99
C LYS A 223 -9.24 -28.81 -2.22
N LEU A 224 -9.89 -27.66 -2.06
CA LEU A 224 -10.22 -26.77 -3.18
C LEU A 224 -9.00 -25.99 -3.70
N LEU A 225 -7.95 -25.85 -2.88
CA LEU A 225 -6.68 -25.23 -3.20
C LEU A 225 -5.71 -26.29 -3.73
N THR A 226 -6.05 -26.94 -4.85
CA THR A 226 -5.22 -28.01 -5.41
C THR A 226 -3.83 -27.51 -5.84
N ASP A 227 -2.82 -28.39 -5.85
CA ASP A 227 -1.48 -28.05 -6.38
C ASP A 227 -1.54 -27.55 -7.83
N SER A 228 -2.43 -28.13 -8.64
CA SER A 228 -2.68 -27.70 -10.02
C SER A 228 -3.24 -26.28 -10.08
N TRP A 229 -4.14 -25.92 -9.17
CA TRP A 229 -4.69 -24.57 -9.06
C TRP A 229 -3.58 -23.59 -8.65
N MET A 230 -2.82 -23.90 -7.60
CA MET A 230 -1.69 -23.09 -7.12
C MET A 230 -0.64 -22.86 -8.21
N LYS A 231 -0.25 -23.91 -8.93
CA LYS A 231 0.69 -23.85 -10.06
C LYS A 231 0.16 -22.93 -11.17
N THR A 232 -1.12 -23.03 -11.51
CA THR A 232 -1.76 -22.17 -12.52
C THR A 232 -1.65 -20.69 -12.12
N ARG A 233 -1.90 -20.37 -10.85
CA ARG A 233 -1.82 -18.99 -10.34
C ARG A 233 -0.39 -18.46 -10.34
N ARG A 234 0.58 -19.25 -9.87
CA ARG A 234 2.01 -18.89 -9.94
C ARG A 234 2.47 -18.60 -11.37
N MET A 235 2.03 -19.39 -12.36
CA MET A 235 2.33 -19.13 -13.77
C MET A 235 1.70 -17.81 -14.26
N LYS A 236 0.43 -17.56 -13.93
CA LYS A 236 -0.22 -16.28 -14.27
C LYS A 236 0.52 -15.09 -13.67
N ILE A 237 0.88 -15.16 -12.39
CA ILE A 237 1.62 -14.12 -11.66
C ILE A 237 3.00 -13.88 -12.29
N GLN A 238 3.69 -14.93 -12.73
CA GLN A 238 4.97 -14.80 -13.46
C GLN A 238 4.77 -14.10 -14.81
N ASN A 239 3.74 -14.49 -15.57
CA ASN A 239 3.42 -13.88 -16.88
C ASN A 239 3.02 -12.40 -16.80
N LEU A 240 2.61 -11.89 -15.63
CA LEU A 240 2.35 -10.46 -15.42
C LEU A 240 3.61 -9.60 -15.67
N ASN A 241 4.81 -10.16 -15.45
CA ASN A 241 6.06 -9.48 -15.75
C ASN A 241 6.27 -9.33 -17.26
N ASP A 242 6.02 -10.39 -18.02
CA ASP A 242 6.42 -10.48 -19.43
C ASP A 242 5.56 -9.61 -20.33
N GLN A 243 4.25 -9.51 -20.03
CA GLN A 243 3.35 -8.59 -20.74
C GLN A 243 3.74 -7.12 -20.58
N THR A 244 4.38 -6.77 -19.46
CA THR A 244 4.82 -5.40 -19.19
C THR A 244 6.04 -5.03 -20.05
N PHE A 245 6.92 -6.00 -20.34
CA PHE A 245 8.07 -5.78 -21.23
C PHE A 245 7.64 -5.57 -22.69
N MET A 246 6.63 -6.31 -23.16
CA MET A 246 6.18 -6.23 -24.55
C MET A 246 5.45 -4.91 -24.88
N LYS A 247 4.63 -4.37 -23.95
CA LYS A 247 3.95 -3.08 -24.16
C LYS A 247 4.92 -1.89 -24.16
N ASN A 248 5.86 -1.87 -23.21
CA ASN A 248 6.84 -0.77 -23.11
C ASN A 248 7.82 -0.74 -24.29
N GLY A 249 8.09 -1.87 -24.94
CA GLY A 249 8.88 -1.92 -26.17
C GLY A 249 8.19 -1.22 -27.34
N SER A 250 6.86 -1.35 -27.44
CA SER A 250 6.07 -0.73 -28.52
C SER A 250 5.84 0.77 -28.29
N ASP A 251 5.58 1.18 -27.05
CA ASP A 251 5.32 2.60 -26.72
C ASP A 251 6.60 3.44 -26.83
N LYS A 252 7.78 2.86 -26.57
CA LYS A 252 9.07 3.55 -26.75
C LYS A 252 9.41 3.76 -28.24
N VAL A 253 8.95 2.88 -29.12
CA VAL A 253 9.07 3.06 -30.57
C VAL A 253 8.12 4.17 -31.04
N ILE A 254 6.88 4.20 -30.54
CA ILE A 254 5.90 5.23 -30.90
C ILE A 254 6.34 6.61 -30.41
N ASN A 255 6.83 6.74 -29.18
CA ASN A 255 7.31 8.03 -28.66
C ASN A 255 8.59 8.52 -29.35
N ASN A 256 9.48 7.63 -29.79
CA ASN A 256 10.64 8.02 -30.60
C ASN A 256 10.23 8.47 -32.01
N VAL A 257 9.18 7.87 -32.59
CA VAL A 257 8.63 8.29 -33.90
C VAL A 257 7.94 9.65 -33.77
N ILE A 258 7.19 9.90 -32.70
CA ILE A 258 6.54 11.20 -32.46
C ILE A 258 7.58 12.29 -32.16
N ALA A 259 8.59 11.99 -31.33
CA ALA A 259 9.68 12.94 -31.05
C ALA A 259 10.54 13.27 -32.28
N GLN A 260 10.70 12.35 -33.23
CA GLN A 260 11.32 12.63 -34.53
C GLN A 260 10.42 13.42 -35.49
N THR A 261 9.10 13.36 -35.31
CA THR A 261 8.13 14.08 -36.15
C THR A 261 7.97 15.53 -35.69
N GLU A 262 8.06 15.80 -34.37
CA GLU A 262 8.03 17.18 -33.83
C GLU A 262 9.38 17.92 -33.95
N ALA A 263 10.51 17.20 -34.05
CA ALA A 263 11.83 17.81 -34.28
C ALA A 263 12.03 18.37 -35.70
N LEU A 264 11.08 18.14 -36.62
CA LEU A 264 11.16 18.63 -38.00
C LEU A 264 10.34 19.91 -38.27
N GLU A 265 9.65 20.45 -37.25
CA GLU A 265 8.71 21.58 -37.45
C GLU A 265 8.88 22.74 -36.45
N PHE A 266 10.08 22.95 -35.91
CA PHE A 266 10.41 24.21 -35.25
C PHE A 266 11.79 24.72 -35.68
N GLN A 267 11.77 25.56 -36.71
CA GLN A 267 12.84 26.46 -37.06
C GLN A 267 12.49 27.84 -36.45
N PRO A 268 13.06 28.24 -35.30
CA PRO A 268 12.81 29.58 -34.78
C PRO A 268 13.71 30.58 -35.53
N LEU A 269 13.04 31.53 -36.17
CA LEU A 269 13.61 32.79 -36.61
C LEU A 269 14.16 33.53 -35.37
N MET A 270 15.49 33.56 -35.23
CA MET A 270 16.16 34.38 -34.23
C MET A 270 16.14 35.82 -34.70
N ASP A 271 15.31 36.64 -34.07
CA ASP A 271 15.44 38.09 -34.15
C ASP A 271 16.11 38.64 -32.89
N THR A 272 16.84 39.71 -33.14
CA THR A 272 17.94 40.26 -32.36
C THR A 272 17.38 41.25 -31.35
N MET A 273 17.61 41.07 -30.04
CA MET A 273 17.48 42.21 -29.12
C MET A 273 18.46 42.16 -27.96
N THR A 274 19.25 43.23 -27.94
CA THR A 274 20.32 43.65 -27.04
C THR A 274 19.89 43.98 -25.62
N GLY A 275 20.79 43.70 -24.67
CA GLY A 275 21.15 44.62 -23.59
C GLY A 275 20.41 44.47 -22.27
N GLY A 276 21.06 43.83 -21.29
CA GLY A 276 20.59 43.81 -19.91
C GLY A 276 21.45 42.95 -18.99
N ASP A 277 22.52 43.53 -18.46
CA ASP A 277 23.40 42.93 -17.46
C ASP A 277 22.61 42.43 -16.23
N THR A 278 22.58 41.12 -16.01
CA THR A 278 22.37 40.55 -14.67
C THR A 278 23.17 39.25 -14.51
N HIS A 279 24.30 39.35 -13.82
CA HIS A 279 25.16 38.26 -13.40
C HIS A 279 24.48 37.38 -12.33
N THR A 280 23.55 36.50 -12.73
CA THR A 280 23.00 35.47 -11.82
C THR A 280 22.55 34.19 -12.53
N GLY A 281 23.10 33.88 -13.71
CA GLY A 281 22.70 32.73 -14.54
C GLY A 281 23.67 31.55 -14.57
N ILE A 282 24.84 31.63 -13.92
CA ILE A 282 25.94 30.65 -14.14
C ILE A 282 25.88 29.45 -13.17
N SER A 283 25.13 29.53 -12.07
CA SER A 283 25.19 28.52 -11.00
C SER A 283 24.51 27.18 -11.34
N VAL A 284 23.39 27.21 -12.07
CA VAL A 284 22.59 26.00 -12.33
C VAL A 284 23.28 25.08 -13.35
N GLY A 285 23.94 25.64 -14.36
CA GLY A 285 24.63 24.86 -15.41
C GLY A 285 25.81 24.04 -14.89
N ILE A 286 26.55 24.56 -13.91
CA ILE A 286 27.73 23.88 -13.34
C ILE A 286 27.33 22.59 -12.61
N ILE A 287 26.16 22.58 -11.94
CA ILE A 287 25.65 21.40 -11.23
C ILE A 287 25.30 20.29 -12.24
N PHE A 288 24.60 20.61 -13.33
CA PHE A 288 24.27 19.60 -14.35
C PHE A 288 25.50 19.04 -15.07
N ILE A 289 26.50 19.88 -15.35
CA ILE A 289 27.75 19.45 -15.97
C ILE A 289 28.54 18.51 -15.04
N THR A 290 28.63 18.85 -13.74
CA THR A 290 29.31 17.99 -12.76
C THR A 290 28.62 16.64 -12.57
N PHE A 291 27.29 16.60 -12.49
CA PHE A 291 26.54 15.34 -12.45
C PHE A 291 26.72 14.51 -13.74
N SER A 292 26.74 15.16 -14.91
CA SER A 292 26.93 14.48 -16.20
C SER A 292 28.32 13.83 -16.30
N ILE A 293 29.36 14.53 -15.86
CA ILE A 293 30.74 14.01 -15.82
C ILE A 293 30.82 12.80 -14.87
N LEU A 294 30.19 12.86 -13.69
CA LEU A 294 30.17 11.74 -12.74
C LEU A 294 29.48 10.49 -13.32
N ILE A 295 28.37 10.66 -14.04
CA ILE A 295 27.67 9.55 -14.69
C ILE A 295 28.54 8.94 -15.80
N ILE A 296 29.18 9.76 -16.64
CA ILE A 296 30.08 9.29 -17.70
C ILE A 296 31.26 8.51 -17.09
N ILE A 297 31.88 9.03 -16.02
CA ILE A 297 32.95 8.33 -15.30
C ILE A 297 32.44 7.01 -14.73
N PHE A 298 31.24 6.97 -14.15
CA PHE A 298 30.67 5.74 -13.59
C PHE A 298 30.37 4.68 -14.66
N ILE A 299 29.88 5.10 -15.83
CA ILE A 299 29.65 4.22 -16.99
C ILE A 299 31.00 3.73 -17.51
N LEU A 300 31.95 4.62 -17.79
CA LEU A 300 33.29 4.23 -18.25
C LEU A 300 33.97 3.29 -17.23
N TYR A 301 33.84 3.56 -15.94
CA TYR A 301 34.34 2.70 -14.87
C TYR A 301 33.68 1.31 -14.87
N LYS A 302 32.38 1.23 -15.13
CA LYS A 302 31.62 -0.02 -15.18
C LYS A 302 31.92 -0.84 -16.45
N TYR A 303 32.19 -0.18 -17.57
CA TYR A 303 32.29 -0.82 -18.89
C TYR A 303 33.73 -0.89 -19.46
N THR A 304 34.72 -0.25 -18.81
CA THR A 304 36.14 -0.43 -19.15
C THR A 304 36.73 -1.59 -18.34
N SER A 305 37.63 -2.37 -18.93
CA SER A 305 38.24 -3.59 -18.36
C SER A 305 38.98 -3.43 -17.02
N TYR A 306 39.08 -2.20 -16.49
CA TYR A 306 39.65 -1.89 -15.17
C TYR A 306 38.81 -2.40 -13.98
N PHE A 307 37.55 -2.82 -14.20
CA PHE A 307 36.71 -3.41 -13.14
C PHE A 307 37.33 -4.67 -12.50
N SER A 308 38.16 -5.39 -13.27
CA SER A 308 38.88 -6.57 -12.80
C SER A 308 39.89 -6.27 -11.67
N PHE A 309 40.46 -5.06 -11.63
CA PHE A 309 41.47 -4.67 -10.64
C PHE A 309 40.90 -4.22 -9.29
N ILE A 310 39.64 -3.77 -9.23
CA ILE A 310 39.05 -3.22 -8.01
C ILE A 310 38.19 -4.24 -7.25
N LYS A 311 37.74 -5.30 -7.94
CA LYS A 311 37.02 -6.44 -7.35
C LYS A 311 37.74 -7.09 -6.15
N PRO A 312 39.09 -7.27 -6.14
CA PRO A 312 39.78 -7.86 -4.99
C PRO A 312 39.77 -6.95 -3.75
N SER A 313 39.88 -5.63 -3.94
CA SER A 313 39.96 -4.66 -2.84
C SER A 313 38.62 -4.47 -2.12
N VAL A 314 37.52 -4.37 -2.88
CA VAL A 314 36.16 -4.27 -2.31
C VAL A 314 35.79 -5.53 -1.55
N TRP A 315 36.20 -6.70 -2.04
CA TRP A 315 35.96 -7.99 -1.38
C TRP A 315 36.76 -8.15 -0.06
N LYS A 316 37.99 -7.63 0.00
CA LYS A 316 38.75 -7.57 1.27
C LYS A 316 38.08 -6.67 2.31
N LEU A 317 37.50 -5.54 1.88
CA LEU A 317 36.82 -4.60 2.77
C LEU A 317 35.52 -5.20 3.34
N THR A 318 34.71 -5.82 2.48
CA THR A 318 33.48 -6.52 2.91
C THR A 318 33.78 -7.69 3.84
N ARG A 319 34.86 -8.46 3.60
CA ARG A 319 35.29 -9.50 4.55
C ARG A 319 35.71 -8.96 5.91
N LYS A 320 36.38 -7.81 5.98
CA LYS A 320 36.74 -7.16 7.26
C LYS A 320 35.50 -6.66 8.01
N LEU A 321 34.56 -6.03 7.30
CA LEU A 321 33.30 -5.56 7.91
C LEU A 321 32.42 -6.71 8.39
N ASN A 322 32.33 -7.81 7.64
CA ASN A 322 31.50 -8.95 8.03
C ASN A 322 32.11 -9.75 9.19
N LYS A 323 33.45 -9.81 9.33
CA LYS A 323 34.12 -10.41 10.49
C LYS A 323 33.82 -9.66 11.80
N ASN A 324 33.63 -8.35 11.75
CA ASN A 324 33.31 -7.56 12.95
C ASN A 324 31.86 -7.74 13.43
N LYS A 325 30.95 -8.18 12.57
CA LYS A 325 29.53 -8.35 12.93
C LYS A 325 29.29 -9.56 13.84
N ASN A 326 30.11 -10.61 13.75
CA ASN A 326 29.95 -11.80 14.58
C ASN A 326 30.50 -11.64 16.00
N ASN A 327 31.51 -10.79 16.22
CA ASN A 327 32.10 -10.60 17.55
C ASN A 327 31.29 -9.64 18.45
N ASN A 328 30.31 -8.92 17.89
CA ASN A 328 29.47 -7.96 18.65
C ASN A 328 28.12 -8.54 19.10
N LEU A 329 27.79 -9.78 18.74
CA LEU A 329 26.55 -10.44 19.21
C LEU A 329 26.64 -10.88 20.68
N ASP A 330 27.84 -11.09 21.22
CA ASP A 330 28.04 -11.51 22.62
C ASP A 330 27.85 -10.37 23.63
N PHE A 331 27.95 -9.11 23.21
CA PHE A 331 27.78 -7.97 24.12
C PHE A 331 26.30 -7.73 24.49
N MET A 332 25.37 -8.09 23.60
CA MET A 332 23.94 -7.80 23.77
C MET A 332 23.22 -8.80 24.69
N TYR A 333 23.75 -10.02 24.87
CA TYR A 333 23.14 -11.03 25.76
C TYR A 333 23.51 -10.86 27.24
N SER A 334 24.58 -10.12 27.59
CA SER A 334 25.01 -9.99 28.99
C SER A 334 24.13 -9.09 29.87
N PHE A 335 23.21 -8.31 29.28
CA PHE A 335 22.35 -7.39 30.04
C PHE A 335 21.03 -7.99 30.51
N HIS A 336 20.65 -9.19 30.02
CA HIS A 336 19.31 -9.72 30.31
C HIS A 336 19.20 -10.56 31.59
N ASP A 337 20.32 -11.09 32.11
CA ASP A 337 20.30 -11.99 33.28
C ASP A 337 20.24 -11.29 34.64
N LYS A 338 20.33 -9.95 34.70
CA LYS A 338 20.48 -9.24 35.99
C LYS A 338 19.19 -8.74 36.66
N TYR A 339 18.01 -8.97 36.08
CA TYR A 339 16.74 -8.39 36.60
C TYR A 339 15.66 -9.39 37.02
N LYS A 340 15.99 -10.68 37.20
CA LYS A 340 14.98 -11.71 37.49
C LYS A 340 14.88 -12.19 38.94
N ILE A 341 15.26 -11.37 39.94
CA ILE A 341 15.04 -11.72 41.35
C ILE A 341 14.66 -10.48 42.16
N ALA A 342 13.35 -10.30 42.43
CA ALA A 342 12.80 -9.72 43.65
C ALA A 342 11.27 -9.56 43.54
N TYR A 343 10.52 -10.65 43.63
CA TYR A 343 9.15 -10.67 44.21
C TYR A 343 8.86 -12.11 44.64
N SER A 344 9.11 -12.39 45.92
CA SER A 344 8.61 -13.53 46.69
C SER A 344 8.04 -12.98 47.99
#